data_AF-A0AAD9FGF3-F1
#
_entry.id   AF-A0AAD9FGF3-F1
#
_cell.length_a   1.000
_cell.length_b   1.000
_cell.length_c   1.000
_cell.angle_alpha   90.00
_cell.angle_beta   90.00
_cell.angle_gamma   90.00
#
_symmetry.space_group_name_H-M   'P 1'
#
loop_
_entity.id
_entity.type
_entity.pdbx_description
1 polymer ?
#
loop_
_entity_poly.entity_id
_entity_poly.type
_entity_poly.pdbx_seq_one_letter_code
_entity_poly.pdbx_strand_id
1 'polypeptide(L)'
;MWARFVRDVLKPYICSLQSNIERSFQHIEVLGAFSVLDPYQKFIPGQDATVIQEWTSYKQHVLVGSFKDKTQAEIMQLLASEKDEWAEIYPNLRLLSSAGLVIPVSSVNCERDFSTMNRVKTDLRNRLKGEHLAACLRIAVNGPAPEAFPYAQALELFFNKPRQIKCSDKQCHLCAH
;
A
#
# COMPACT_ATOMS: atom_id res chain seq x y z
N MET A 1 -25.92 -25.66 8.18
CA MET A 1 -24.89 -24.96 8.99
C MET A 1 -24.28 -23.78 8.23
N TRP A 2 -23.82 -23.98 6.98
CA TRP A 2 -23.25 -22.93 6.12
C TRP A 2 -24.21 -21.76 5.81
N ALA A 3 -25.46 -22.03 5.42
CA ALA A 3 -26.44 -20.98 5.13
C ALA A 3 -26.72 -20.04 6.31
N ARG A 4 -26.58 -20.55 7.54
CA ARG A 4 -26.77 -19.79 8.78
C ARG A 4 -25.55 -18.90 9.07
N PHE A 5 -24.34 -19.41 8.86
CA PHE A 5 -23.11 -18.62 8.94
C PHE A 5 -23.08 -17.47 7.91
N VAL A 6 -23.46 -17.76 6.66
CA VAL A 6 -23.50 -16.74 5.59
C VAL A 6 -24.45 -15.60 5.95
N ARG A 7 -25.63 -15.93 6.47
CA ARG A 7 -26.64 -14.94 6.82
C ARG A 7 -26.30 -14.18 8.11
N ASP A 8 -25.88 -14.90 9.15
CA ASP A 8 -25.80 -14.35 10.50
C ASP A 8 -24.42 -13.73 10.79
N VAL A 9 -23.37 -14.09 10.03
CA VAL A 9 -21.99 -13.62 10.25
C VAL A 9 -21.43 -12.95 9.02
N LEU A 10 -21.40 -13.63 7.87
CA LEU A 10 -20.69 -13.14 6.68
C LEU A 10 -21.34 -11.87 6.11
N LYS A 11 -22.67 -11.89 5.89
CA LYS A 11 -23.42 -10.72 5.41
C LYS A 11 -23.26 -9.49 6.31
N PRO A 12 -23.53 -9.56 7.62
CA PRO A 12 -23.40 -8.38 8.49
C PRO A 12 -21.95 -7.90 8.63
N TYR A 13 -20.97 -8.81 8.58
CA TYR A 13 -19.56 -8.45 8.57
C TYR A 13 -19.18 -7.67 7.31
N ILE A 14 -19.54 -8.17 6.11
CA ILE A 14 -19.27 -7.48 4.84
C ILE A 14 -19.97 -6.13 4.79
N CYS A 15 -21.24 -6.05 5.20
CA CYS A 15 -21.97 -4.78 5.27
C CYS A 15 -21.30 -3.78 6.22
N SER A 16 -20.84 -4.22 7.39
CA SER A 16 -20.13 -3.36 8.35
C SER A 16 -18.78 -2.89 7.80
N LEU A 17 -18.05 -3.78 7.11
CA LEU A 17 -16.79 -3.46 6.44
C LEU A 17 -17.02 -2.39 5.38
N GLN A 18 -18.02 -2.57 4.52
CA GLN A 18 -18.39 -1.60 3.50
C GLN A 18 -18.72 -0.24 4.12
N SER A 19 -19.59 -0.20 5.13
CA SER A 19 -19.95 1.05 5.82
C SER A 19 -18.76 1.72 6.50
N ASN A 20 -17.84 0.96 7.07
CA ASN A 20 -16.62 1.52 7.68
C ASN A 20 -15.67 2.10 6.64
N ILE A 21 -15.47 1.40 5.52
CA ILE A 21 -14.64 1.88 4.42
C ILE A 21 -15.23 3.17 3.83
N GLU A 22 -16.54 3.19 3.55
CA GLU A 22 -17.24 4.39 3.05
C GLU A 22 -17.14 5.57 4.03
N ARG A 23 -17.22 5.31 5.34
CA ARG A 23 -17.06 6.35 6.38
C ARG A 23 -15.62 6.84 6.54
N SER A 24 -14.64 5.95 6.42
CA SER A 24 -13.22 6.31 6.59
C SER A 24 -12.66 7.08 5.39
N PHE A 25 -13.29 6.96 4.22
CA PHE A 25 -12.80 7.54 2.96
C PHE A 25 -13.86 8.40 2.26
N GLN A 26 -14.57 9.27 2.99
CA GLN A 26 -15.66 10.11 2.47
C GLN A 26 -15.30 11.04 1.30
N HIS A 27 -14.01 11.34 1.10
CA HIS A 27 -13.53 12.29 0.09
C HIS A 27 -12.52 11.70 -0.90
N ILE A 28 -12.19 10.42 -0.76
CA ILE A 28 -11.39 9.72 -1.74
C ILE A 28 -12.41 8.94 -2.58
N GLU A 29 -12.42 9.13 -3.89
CA GLU A 29 -13.05 8.15 -4.77
C GLU A 29 -12.29 6.84 -4.56
N VAL A 30 -12.76 6.02 -3.61
CA VAL A 30 -12.10 4.77 -3.24
C VAL A 30 -11.92 3.92 -4.49
N LEU A 31 -12.95 3.88 -5.34
CA LEU A 31 -12.91 3.27 -6.67
C LEU A 31 -11.87 3.90 -7.60
N GLY A 32 -11.69 5.23 -7.57
CA GLY A 32 -10.66 5.93 -8.31
C GLY A 32 -9.24 5.67 -7.78
N ALA A 33 -9.06 5.49 -6.47
CA ALA A 33 -7.78 5.09 -5.87
C ALA A 33 -7.43 3.63 -6.21
N PHE A 34 -8.45 2.76 -6.29
CA PHE A 34 -8.30 1.38 -6.77
C PHE A 34 -8.21 1.26 -8.30
N SER A 35 -8.48 2.33 -9.06
CA SER A 35 -8.29 2.32 -10.53
C SER A 35 -6.82 2.19 -10.95
N VAL A 36 -5.88 2.51 -10.06
CA VAL A 36 -4.44 2.20 -10.21
C VAL A 36 -4.21 0.69 -10.24
N LEU A 37 -5.10 -0.08 -9.61
CA LEU A 37 -5.09 -1.54 -9.59
C LEU A 37 -6.06 -2.15 -10.63
N ASP A 38 -6.78 -1.33 -11.42
CA ASP A 38 -7.60 -1.81 -12.55
C ASP A 38 -6.71 -2.04 -13.78
N PRO A 39 -6.50 -3.27 -14.23
CA PRO A 39 -5.92 -3.53 -15.54
C PRO A 39 -7.05 -3.55 -16.56
N TYR A 40 -7.29 -2.45 -17.28
CA TYR A 40 -7.99 -2.31 -18.59
C TYR A 40 -9.22 -3.19 -18.97
N GLN A 41 -9.81 -3.97 -18.08
CA GLN A 41 -10.96 -4.84 -18.34
C GLN A 41 -11.96 -4.68 -17.20
N LYS A 42 -12.93 -3.81 -17.45
CA LYS A 42 -14.11 -3.62 -16.62
C LYS A 42 -14.69 -4.99 -16.27
N PHE A 43 -14.89 -5.26 -14.99
CA PHE A 43 -15.76 -6.35 -14.54
C PHE A 43 -17.15 -6.15 -15.18
N ILE A 44 -17.53 -7.02 -16.11
CA ILE A 44 -18.84 -6.97 -16.80
C ILE A 44 -19.81 -7.86 -16.03
N PRO A 45 -20.82 -7.30 -15.34
CA PRO A 45 -21.85 -8.11 -14.68
C PRO A 45 -22.63 -8.91 -15.74
N GLY A 46 -22.72 -10.24 -15.59
CA GLY A 46 -23.44 -11.12 -16.52
C GLY A 46 -22.64 -12.30 -17.12
N GLN A 47 -21.38 -12.47 -16.71
CA GLN A 47 -20.50 -13.57 -17.15
C GLN A 47 -20.36 -14.71 -16.12
N ASP A 48 -21.41 -14.99 -15.33
CA ASP A 48 -21.33 -15.98 -14.25
C ASP A 48 -20.91 -17.39 -14.74
N ALA A 49 -21.32 -17.77 -15.95
CA ALA A 49 -20.96 -19.06 -16.53
C ALA A 49 -19.45 -19.19 -16.83
N THR A 50 -18.81 -18.13 -17.33
CA THR A 50 -17.37 -18.15 -17.66
C THR A 50 -16.52 -18.11 -16.39
N VAL A 51 -16.95 -17.34 -15.38
CA VAL A 51 -16.29 -17.30 -14.05
C VAL A 51 -16.38 -18.67 -13.35
N ILE A 52 -17.54 -19.34 -13.41
CA ILE A 52 -17.70 -20.68 -12.82
C ILE A 52 -16.82 -21.70 -13.54
N GLN A 53 -16.69 -21.60 -14.86
CA GLN A 53 -15.81 -22.47 -15.65
C GLN A 53 -14.33 -22.24 -15.31
N GLU A 54 -13.91 -20.98 -15.25
CA GLU A 54 -12.57 -20.57 -14.82
C GLU A 54 -12.24 -21.15 -13.43
N TRP A 55 -13.13 -20.94 -12.46
CA TRP A 55 -12.97 -21.46 -11.10
C TRP A 55 -12.92 -22.99 -11.03
N THR A 56 -13.70 -23.67 -11.87
CA THR A 56 -13.73 -25.14 -11.90
C THR A 56 -12.42 -25.70 -12.46
N SER A 57 -11.91 -25.11 -13.54
CA SER A 57 -10.60 -25.44 -14.10
C SER A 57 -9.48 -25.18 -13.08
N TYR A 58 -9.45 -24.00 -12.47
CA TYR A 58 -8.47 -23.67 -11.44
C TYR A 58 -8.43 -24.69 -10.30
N LYS A 59 -9.60 -25.08 -9.76
CA LYS A 59 -9.68 -26.12 -8.72
C LYS A 59 -9.06 -27.44 -9.16
N GLN A 60 -9.23 -27.85 -10.42
CA GLN A 60 -8.60 -29.07 -10.93
C GLN A 60 -7.07 -28.94 -10.95
N HIS A 61 -6.55 -27.79 -11.37
CA HIS A 61 -5.10 -27.53 -11.35
C HIS A 61 -4.51 -27.45 -9.95
N VAL A 62 -5.27 -26.97 -8.95
CA VAL A 62 -4.89 -26.98 -7.53
C VAL A 62 -4.94 -28.38 -6.92
N LEU A 63 -5.95 -29.20 -7.25
CA LEU A 63 -6.12 -30.51 -6.62
C LEU A 63 -5.23 -31.60 -7.24
N VAL A 64 -5.03 -31.56 -8.55
CA VAL A 64 -4.42 -32.67 -9.31
C VAL A 64 -3.36 -32.20 -10.30
N GLY A 65 -3.34 -30.93 -10.66
CA GLY A 65 -2.47 -30.38 -11.69
C GLY A 65 -1.25 -29.64 -11.16
N SER A 66 -0.80 -28.67 -11.96
CA SER A 66 0.45 -27.92 -11.79
C SER A 66 0.59 -27.09 -10.51
N PHE A 67 -0.49 -26.92 -9.74
CA PHE A 67 -0.51 -26.16 -8.49
C PHE A 67 -0.59 -27.04 -7.23
N LYS A 68 -0.65 -28.37 -7.37
CA LYS A 68 -0.85 -29.30 -6.25
C LYS A 68 0.19 -29.17 -5.14
N ASP A 69 1.45 -28.99 -5.51
CA ASP A 69 2.56 -28.93 -4.57
C ASP A 69 2.96 -27.49 -4.19
N LYS A 70 2.12 -26.51 -4.53
CA LYS A 70 2.37 -25.09 -4.28
C LYS A 70 1.49 -24.55 -3.17
N THR A 71 2.05 -23.65 -2.38
CA THR A 71 1.31 -22.89 -1.38
C THR A 71 0.43 -21.83 -2.04
N GLN A 72 -0.59 -21.36 -1.33
CA GLN A 72 -1.48 -20.31 -1.81
C GLN A 72 -0.70 -19.04 -2.22
N ALA A 73 0.34 -18.66 -1.47
CA ALA A 73 1.16 -17.48 -1.79
C ALA A 73 1.95 -17.67 -3.09
N GLU A 74 2.53 -18.85 -3.32
CA GLU A 74 3.25 -19.16 -4.56
C GLU A 74 2.32 -19.20 -5.77
N ILE A 75 1.11 -19.75 -5.61
CA ILE A 75 0.10 -19.74 -6.68
C ILE A 75 -0.30 -18.30 -7.01
N MET A 76 -0.55 -17.47 -6.01
CA MET A 76 -0.88 -16.06 -6.22
C MET A 76 0.25 -15.29 -6.90
N GLN A 77 1.51 -15.55 -6.55
CA GLN A 77 2.67 -14.94 -7.22
C GLN A 77 2.78 -15.37 -8.69
N LEU A 78 2.51 -16.64 -9.00
CA LEU A 78 2.49 -17.13 -10.38
C LEU A 78 1.35 -16.52 -11.20
N LEU A 79 0.15 -16.39 -10.61
CA LEU A 79 -0.99 -15.77 -11.29
C LEU A 79 -0.80 -14.27 -11.52
N ALA A 80 -0.10 -13.59 -10.60
CA ALA A 80 0.21 -12.16 -10.71
C ALA A 80 1.43 -11.87 -11.61
N SER A 81 2.25 -12.88 -11.90
CA SER A 81 3.43 -12.78 -12.78
C SER A 81 3.01 -12.45 -14.21
N GLU A 82 3.59 -11.39 -14.78
CA GLU A 82 3.36 -11.01 -16.18
C GLU A 82 3.99 -11.98 -17.19
N LYS A 83 4.86 -12.90 -16.73
CA LYS A 83 5.63 -13.80 -17.59
C LYS A 83 5.00 -15.17 -17.77
N ASP A 84 3.88 -15.45 -17.09
CA ASP A 84 3.28 -16.78 -17.04
C ASP A 84 1.96 -16.84 -17.81
N GLU A 85 1.78 -17.90 -18.62
CA GLU A 85 0.57 -18.16 -19.42
C GLU A 85 -0.70 -18.28 -18.56
N TRP A 86 -0.55 -18.60 -17.27
CA TRP A 86 -1.63 -18.70 -16.30
C TRP A 86 -2.40 -17.38 -16.13
N ALA A 87 -1.74 -16.24 -16.33
CA ALA A 87 -2.34 -14.92 -16.27
C ALA A 87 -3.40 -14.69 -17.36
N GLU A 88 -3.26 -15.36 -18.52
CA GLU A 88 -4.22 -15.31 -19.63
C GLU A 88 -5.34 -16.33 -19.46
N ILE A 89 -5.02 -17.50 -18.90
CA ILE A 89 -5.98 -18.58 -18.65
C ILE A 89 -6.95 -18.20 -17.52
N TYR A 90 -6.47 -17.47 -16.51
CA TYR A 90 -7.23 -17.12 -15.32
C TYR A 90 -7.22 -15.61 -15.03
N PRO A 91 -7.87 -14.78 -15.88
CA PRO A 91 -7.83 -13.33 -15.76
C PRO A 91 -8.46 -12.82 -14.46
N ASN A 92 -9.53 -13.46 -13.97
CA ASN A 92 -10.19 -13.04 -12.73
C ASN A 92 -9.37 -13.45 -11.50
N LEU A 93 -8.76 -14.64 -11.52
CA LEU A 93 -7.89 -15.08 -10.42
C LEU A 93 -6.55 -14.34 -10.39
N ARG A 94 -6.04 -13.90 -11.54
CA ARG A 94 -4.92 -12.94 -11.61
C ARG A 94 -5.26 -11.67 -10.88
N LEU A 95 -6.40 -11.04 -11.18
CA LEU A 95 -6.82 -9.80 -10.53
C LEU A 95 -6.92 -9.98 -9.01
N LEU A 96 -7.56 -11.06 -8.58
CA LEU A 96 -7.69 -11.39 -7.16
C LEU A 96 -6.33 -11.63 -6.49
N SER A 97 -5.42 -12.30 -7.18
CA SER A 97 -4.06 -12.58 -6.68
C SER A 97 -3.24 -11.30 -6.54
N SER A 98 -3.27 -10.43 -7.56
CA SER A 98 -2.61 -9.12 -7.52
C SER A 98 -3.14 -8.26 -6.38
N ALA A 99 -4.46 -8.19 -6.21
CA ALA A 99 -5.06 -7.46 -5.09
C ALA A 99 -4.66 -8.08 -3.74
N GLY A 100 -4.77 -9.40 -3.60
CA GLY A 100 -4.46 -10.10 -2.36
C GLY A 100 -2.99 -10.02 -1.93
N LEU A 101 -2.05 -9.95 -2.88
CA LEU A 101 -0.62 -9.78 -2.58
C LEU A 101 -0.25 -8.36 -2.13
N VAL A 102 -1.04 -7.35 -2.53
CA VAL A 102 -0.79 -5.95 -2.17
C VAL A 102 -1.51 -5.55 -0.87
N ILE A 103 -2.57 -6.27 -0.49
CA ILE A 103 -3.29 -6.00 0.77
C ILE A 103 -2.39 -6.37 1.95
N PRO A 104 -2.03 -5.42 2.83
CA PRO A 104 -1.30 -5.73 4.05
C PRO A 104 -2.19 -6.56 4.98
N VAL A 105 -1.81 -7.82 5.21
CA VAL A 105 -2.58 -8.77 6.05
C VAL A 105 -2.50 -8.42 7.55
N SER A 106 -1.59 -7.53 7.95
CA SER A 106 -1.39 -7.19 9.37
C SER A 106 -1.33 -5.68 9.63
N SER A 107 -1.81 -5.28 10.81
CA SER A 107 -1.69 -3.93 11.37
C SER A 107 -0.26 -3.56 11.77
N VAL A 108 0.69 -4.50 11.68
CA VAL A 108 2.09 -4.30 12.11
C VAL A 108 2.74 -3.15 11.32
N ASN A 109 2.38 -2.98 10.05
CA ASN A 109 2.83 -1.84 9.26
C ASN A 109 2.23 -0.52 9.80
N CYS A 110 0.95 -0.51 10.16
CA CYS A 110 0.33 0.64 10.81
C CYS A 110 0.99 0.98 12.15
N GLU A 111 1.35 -0.01 12.97
CA GLU A 111 2.03 0.18 14.26
C GLU A 111 3.44 0.77 14.08
N ARG A 112 4.16 0.35 13.04
CA ARG A 112 5.44 0.96 12.63
C ARG A 112 5.26 2.43 12.22
N ASP A 113 4.19 2.74 11.50
CA ASP A 113 3.90 4.12 11.09
C ASP A 113 3.52 5.00 12.28
N PHE A 114 2.75 4.48 13.25
CA PHE A 114 2.46 5.19 14.51
C PHE A 114 3.72 5.40 15.36
N SER A 115 4.59 4.39 15.42
CA SER A 115 5.88 4.50 16.13
C SER A 115 6.78 5.57 15.49
N THR A 116 6.79 5.62 14.15
CA THR A 116 7.51 6.63 13.39
C THR A 116 6.89 8.02 13.58
N MET A 117 5.56 8.11 13.69
CA MET A 117 4.87 9.34 14.01
C MET A 117 5.22 9.86 15.40
N ASN A 118 5.34 8.99 16.41
CA ASN A 118 5.78 9.38 17.75
C ASN A 118 7.23 9.89 17.75
N ARG A 119 8.09 9.41 16.85
CA ARG A 119 9.46 9.95 16.67
C ARG A 119 9.46 11.33 16.02
N VAL A 120 8.57 11.56 15.05
CA VAL A 120 8.44 12.87 14.37
C VAL A 120 7.75 13.90 15.27
N LYS A 121 6.70 13.48 15.98
CA LYS A 121 5.95 14.27 16.97
C LYS A 121 6.44 13.97 18.38
N THR A 122 7.55 14.59 18.73
CA THR A 122 7.98 14.70 20.13
C THR A 122 7.13 15.74 20.87
N ASP A 123 7.20 15.79 22.21
CA ASP A 123 6.51 16.80 23.02
C ASP A 123 6.81 18.25 22.58
N LEU A 124 8.06 18.51 22.17
CA LEU A 124 8.49 19.82 21.64
C LEU A 124 7.97 20.12 20.23
N ARG A 125 7.49 19.12 19.49
CA ARG A 125 7.07 19.18 18.07
C ARG A 125 5.64 18.71 17.87
N ASN A 126 4.80 18.79 18.90
CA ASN A 126 3.43 18.28 18.89
C ASN A 126 2.47 19.07 17.97
N ARG A 127 2.85 20.28 17.52
CA ARG A 127 2.02 21.14 16.65
C ARG A 127 2.14 20.85 15.15
N LEU A 128 2.97 19.88 14.73
CA LEU A 128 3.09 19.47 13.32
C LEU A 128 1.74 18.92 12.82
N LYS A 129 1.20 19.49 11.73
CA LYS A 129 -0.09 19.11 11.14
C LYS A 129 -0.02 19.14 9.61
N GLY A 130 -1.00 18.49 8.97
CA GLY A 130 -1.22 18.56 7.53
C GLY A 130 -0.02 18.08 6.70
N GLU A 131 0.27 18.80 5.62
CA GLU A 131 1.30 18.44 4.65
C GLU A 131 2.71 18.36 5.24
N HIS A 132 3.02 19.21 6.22
CA HIS A 132 4.35 19.24 6.81
C HIS A 132 4.63 17.97 7.63
N LEU A 133 3.63 17.48 8.38
CA LEU A 133 3.73 16.20 9.06
C LEU A 133 3.87 15.04 8.06
N ALA A 134 3.07 15.06 6.99
CA ALA A 134 3.14 14.02 5.95
C ALA A 134 4.50 13.97 5.26
N ALA A 135 5.10 15.12 4.96
CA ALA A 135 6.44 15.20 4.38
C ALA A 135 7.50 14.62 5.34
N CYS A 136 7.47 15.00 6.62
CA CYS A 136 8.39 14.46 7.62
C CYS A 136 8.23 12.94 7.80
N LEU A 137 7.00 12.43 7.82
CA LEU A 137 6.73 10.99 7.90
C LEU A 137 7.25 10.24 6.67
N ARG A 138 7.02 10.78 5.47
CA ARG A 138 7.52 10.17 4.22
C ARG A 138 9.05 10.08 4.22
N ILE A 139 9.73 11.11 4.67
CA ILE A 139 11.19 11.12 4.81
C ILE A 139 11.63 10.14 5.91
N ALA A 140 10.94 10.09 7.05
CA ALA A 140 11.31 9.18 8.12
C ALA A 140 11.12 7.69 7.77
N VAL A 141 10.13 7.37 6.92
CA VAL A 141 9.82 6.00 6.50
C VAL A 141 10.66 5.57 5.30
N ASN A 142 10.84 6.43 4.30
CA ASN A 142 11.44 6.07 3.01
C ASN A 142 12.76 6.78 2.71
N GLY A 143 13.17 7.73 3.56
CA GLY A 143 14.38 8.51 3.35
C GLY A 143 15.66 7.69 3.50
N PRO A 144 16.76 8.15 2.89
CA PRO A 144 18.06 7.50 3.07
C PRO A 144 18.47 7.55 4.55
N ALA A 145 19.30 6.59 4.94
CA ALA A 145 19.92 6.61 6.26
C ALA A 145 20.65 7.95 6.49
N PRO A 146 20.66 8.49 7.72
CA PRO A 146 21.33 9.76 8.01
C PRO A 146 22.76 9.81 7.48
N GLU A 147 23.49 8.71 7.57
CA GLU A 147 24.88 8.59 7.14
C GLU A 147 25.06 8.69 5.62
N ALA A 148 24.03 8.29 4.86
CA ALA A 148 24.01 8.35 3.40
C ALA A 148 23.49 9.68 2.86
N PHE A 149 23.00 10.58 3.74
CA PHE A 149 22.50 11.88 3.31
C PHE A 149 23.66 12.83 2.98
N PRO A 150 23.67 13.47 1.79
CA PRO A 150 24.76 14.34 1.38
C PRO A 150 24.70 15.71 2.08
N TYR A 151 25.12 15.75 3.35
CA TYR A 151 25.07 16.95 4.19
C TYR A 151 25.83 18.14 3.59
N ALA A 152 26.97 17.91 2.93
CA ALA A 152 27.77 18.98 2.33
C ALA A 152 26.98 19.73 1.24
N GLN A 153 26.37 19.00 0.30
CA GLN A 153 25.54 19.59 -0.75
C GLN A 153 24.28 20.25 -0.18
N ALA A 154 23.66 19.63 0.83
CA ALA A 154 22.50 20.21 1.49
C ALA A 154 22.85 21.53 2.19
N LEU A 155 24.04 21.64 2.78
CA LEU A 155 24.53 22.86 3.41
C LEU A 155 24.75 23.97 2.37
N GLU A 156 25.40 23.66 1.25
CA GLU A 156 25.61 24.60 0.14
C GLU A 156 24.27 25.11 -0.40
N LEU A 157 23.31 24.22 -0.66
CA LEU A 157 21.95 24.59 -1.09
C LEU A 157 21.21 25.43 -0.04
N PHE A 158 21.42 25.15 1.24
CA PHE A 158 20.79 25.87 2.33
C PHE A 158 21.24 27.34 2.41
N PHE A 159 22.53 27.59 2.18
CA PHE A 159 23.17 28.92 2.15
C PHE A 159 23.10 29.63 0.78
N ASN A 160 22.64 28.94 -0.26
CA ASN A 160 22.43 29.55 -1.58
C ASN A 160 21.35 30.65 -1.60
N LYS A 161 20.59 30.79 -0.51
CA LYS A 161 19.66 31.91 -0.27
C LYS A 161 20.18 32.76 0.89
N PRO A 162 20.04 34.09 0.84
CA PRO A 162 20.47 34.95 1.95
C PRO A 162 19.67 34.59 3.20
N ARG A 163 20.37 34.20 4.27
CA ARG A 163 19.76 33.83 5.55
C ARG A 163 20.47 34.55 6.69
N GLN A 164 19.69 35.13 7.60
CA GLN A 164 20.24 35.72 8.81
C GLN A 164 20.46 34.64 9.87
N ILE A 165 21.69 34.13 9.94
CA ILE A 165 22.10 33.17 10.97
C ILE A 165 23.15 33.84 11.85
N LYS A 166 22.91 33.82 13.17
CA LYS A 166 23.92 34.27 14.14
C LYS A 166 24.93 33.15 14.34
N CYS A 167 26.04 33.22 13.62
CA CYS A 167 27.19 32.35 13.86
C CYS A 167 28.02 32.94 15.02
N SER A 168 28.40 32.11 15.99
CA SER A 168 29.31 32.51 17.07
C SER A 168 30.75 32.68 16.58
N ASP A 169 31.07 32.10 15.41
CA ASP A 169 32.41 32.05 14.86
C ASP A 169 32.60 33.10 13.75
N LYS A 170 33.53 34.04 13.96
CA LYS A 170 33.69 35.23 13.10
C LYS A 170 34.39 34.94 11.77
N GLN A 171 34.98 33.76 11.60
CA GLN A 171 35.73 33.37 10.39
C GLN A 171 34.99 32.34 9.52
N CYS A 172 33.71 32.07 9.77
CA CYS A 172 32.94 31.11 9.01
C CYS A 172 32.61 31.63 7.59
N HIS A 173 33.28 31.09 6.57
CA HIS A 173 33.10 31.43 5.16
C HIS A 173 31.73 31.03 4.57
N LEU A 174 30.98 30.16 5.26
CA LEU A 174 29.65 29.72 4.85
C LEU A 174 28.53 30.66 5.32
N CYS A 175 28.77 31.42 6.38
CA CYS A 175 27.77 32.32 7.00
C CYS A 175 28.01 33.80 6.69
N ALA A 176 29.08 34.12 5.95
CA ALA A 176 29.55 35.49 5.73
C ALA A 176 28.87 36.22 4.55
N HIS A 177 27.78 35.67 4.00
CA HIS A 177 27.01 36.25 2.90
C HIS A 177 25.65 36.79 3.34
#